data_AF-A0A1B9L852-F1
#
_entry.id   AF-A0A1B9L852-F1
#
_cell.length_a   1.000
_cell.length_b   1.000
_cell.length_c   1.000
_cell.angle_alpha   90.00
_cell.angle_beta   90.00
_cell.angle_gamma   90.00
#
_symmetry.space_group_name_H-M   'P 1'
#
loop_
_entity.id
_entity.type
_entity.pdbx_description
1 polymer ?
#
loop_
_entity_poly.entity_id
_entity_poly.type
_entity_poly.pdbx_seq_one_letter_code
_entity_poly.pdbx_strand_id
1 'polypeptide(L)'
;MTVRIELNQLENRSGYYFFNDFLFTGEAYDHRGNQLYQVHEITDGVITGSRDYGFLQAEGMIKVDYDLIDKGVFDYDINDFYYFYQTKPFTGLCYQYRSGFVLTEQLCVGGLFVKTIGFDPDETGTISKYEEKHFG
;
A
#
# COMPACT_ATOMS: atom_id res chain seq x y z
N MET A 1 -20.07 4.23 -4.47
CA MET A 1 -18.72 4.83 -4.42
C MET A 1 -18.37 4.96 -2.96
N THR A 2 -17.35 4.24 -2.50
CA THR A 2 -16.92 4.26 -1.10
C THR A 2 -15.96 5.42 -0.91
N VAL A 3 -16.18 6.27 0.09
CA VAL A 3 -15.26 7.38 0.40
C VAL A 3 -13.97 6.80 0.97
N ARG A 4 -12.84 7.29 0.49
CA ARG A 4 -11.48 6.85 0.81
C ARG A 4 -10.70 8.04 1.33
N ILE A 5 -10.12 7.92 2.53
CA ILE A 5 -9.42 9.04 3.17
C ILE A 5 -8.27 8.57 4.05
N GLU A 6 -7.26 9.41 4.23
CA GLU A 6 -6.25 9.22 5.27
C GLU A 6 -6.88 9.23 6.67
N LEU A 7 -6.54 8.25 7.51
CA LEU A 7 -7.09 8.13 8.87
C LEU A 7 -6.80 9.38 9.70
N ASN A 8 -5.66 10.05 9.47
CA ASN A 8 -5.27 11.26 10.18
C ASN A 8 -6.10 12.50 9.82
N GLN A 9 -6.95 12.43 8.78
CA GLN A 9 -7.91 13.47 8.42
C GLN A 9 -9.23 13.31 9.16
N LEU A 10 -9.43 12.19 9.86
CA LEU A 10 -10.60 11.95 10.67
C LEU A 10 -10.34 12.38 12.10
N GLU A 11 -11.29 13.10 12.68
CA GLU A 11 -11.26 13.42 14.10
C GLU A 11 -11.80 12.23 14.90
N ASN A 12 -11.04 11.74 15.87
CA ASN A 12 -11.50 10.72 16.80
C ASN A 12 -12.11 11.36 18.05
N ARG A 13 -13.43 11.24 18.21
CA ARG A 13 -14.15 11.69 19.41
C ARG A 13 -14.68 10.47 20.15
N SER A 14 -14.02 10.12 21.25
CA SER A 14 -14.44 8.99 22.12
C SER A 14 -14.59 7.66 21.37
N GLY A 15 -13.68 7.36 20.44
CA GLY A 15 -13.69 6.12 19.66
C GLY A 15 -14.55 6.16 18.39
N TYR A 16 -15.23 7.28 18.11
CA TYR A 16 -15.96 7.50 16.87
C TYR A 16 -15.16 8.42 15.94
N TYR A 17 -15.11 8.07 14.66
CA TYR A 17 -14.38 8.82 13.63
C TYR A 17 -15.32 9.76 12.87
N PHE A 18 -14.90 11.03 12.76
CA PHE A 18 -15.65 12.09 12.12
C PHE A 18 -14.87 12.74 10.97
N PHE A 19 -15.58 13.11 9.91
CA PHE A 19 -15.07 13.99 8.86
C PHE A 19 -15.96 15.24 8.79
N ASN A 20 -15.39 16.42 9.06
CA ASN A 20 -16.12 17.70 9.11
C ASN A 20 -17.42 17.63 9.96
N ASP A 21 -17.32 17.14 11.19
CA ASP A 21 -18.44 16.97 12.15
C ASP A 21 -19.46 15.87 11.84
N PHE A 22 -19.33 15.14 10.72
CA PHE A 22 -20.21 14.00 10.40
C PHE A 22 -19.53 12.67 10.72
N LEU A 23 -20.31 11.70 11.20
CA LEU A 23 -19.83 10.32 11.36
C LEU A 23 -19.35 9.79 10.02
N PHE A 24 -18.13 9.28 9.98
CA PHE A 24 -17.52 8.82 8.75
C PHE A 24 -18.00 7.41 8.40
N THR A 25 -18.31 7.19 7.12
CA THR A 25 -18.58 5.88 6.55
C THR A 25 -17.74 5.72 5.28
N GLY A 26 -16.83 4.75 5.27
CA GLY A 26 -15.87 4.57 4.19
C GLY A 26 -14.63 3.78 4.61
N GLU A 27 -13.55 3.95 3.85
CA GLU A 27 -12.24 3.34 4.11
C GLU A 27 -11.26 4.41 4.57
N ALA A 28 -10.61 4.16 5.71
CA ALA A 28 -9.58 5.03 6.28
C ALA A 28 -8.20 4.36 6.23
N TYR A 29 -7.24 5.01 5.57
CA TYR A 29 -5.88 4.51 5.41
C TYR A 29 -5.00 4.96 6.58
N ASP A 30 -4.49 4.02 7.38
CA ASP A 30 -3.59 4.29 8.51
C ASP A 30 -2.13 4.35 8.03
N HIS A 31 -1.64 5.55 7.79
CA HIS A 31 -0.22 5.83 7.53
C HIS A 31 0.50 6.27 8.80
N ARG A 32 1.66 5.65 9.07
CA ARG A 32 2.53 5.97 10.21
C ARG A 32 3.90 6.36 9.72
N GLY A 33 4.08 7.65 9.44
CA GLY A 33 5.26 8.14 8.74
C GLY A 33 5.27 7.61 7.31
N ASN A 34 6.34 6.92 6.93
CA ASN A 34 6.47 6.33 5.59
C ASN A 34 6.01 4.86 5.52
N GLN A 35 5.39 4.37 6.60
CA GLN A 35 4.86 3.01 6.68
C GLN A 35 3.35 3.01 6.49
N LEU A 36 2.91 2.08 5.66
CA LEU A 36 1.52 1.80 5.35
C LEU A 36 1.03 0.72 6.29
N TYR A 37 0.25 1.06 7.31
CA TYR A 37 -0.08 0.11 8.36
C TYR A 37 -1.27 -0.77 7.95
N GLN A 38 -2.46 -0.19 7.87
CA GLN A 38 -3.73 -0.89 7.60
C GLN A 38 -4.74 0.00 6.88
N VAL A 39 -5.79 -0.63 6.37
CA VAL A 39 -7.02 0.05 5.94
C VAL A 39 -8.12 -0.35 6.92
N HIS A 40 -8.77 0.65 7.50
CA HIS A 40 -9.93 0.46 8.37
C HIS A 40 -11.21 0.69 7.59
N GLU A 41 -12.12 -0.27 7.66
CA GLU A 41 -13.50 -0.08 7.23
C GLU A 41 -14.26 0.56 8.38
N ILE A 42 -14.84 1.73 8.12
CA ILE A 42 -15.56 2.52 9.12
C ILE A 42 -17.02 2.65 8.65
N THR A 43 -17.95 2.34 9.54
CA THR A 43 -19.39 2.54 9.33
C THR A 43 -19.95 3.32 10.51
N ASP A 44 -20.60 4.44 10.22
CA ASP A 44 -21.17 5.36 11.23
C ASP A 44 -20.15 5.73 12.32
N GLY A 45 -18.92 6.02 11.89
CA GLY A 45 -17.80 6.39 12.74
C GLY A 45 -17.16 5.23 13.51
N VAL A 46 -17.65 3.99 13.37
CA VAL A 46 -17.11 2.82 14.07
C VAL A 46 -16.28 1.99 13.11
N ILE A 47 -15.07 1.58 13.53
CA ILE A 47 -14.28 0.60 12.79
C ILE A 47 -15.02 -0.74 12.86
N THR A 48 -15.50 -1.22 11.71
CA THR A 48 -16.22 -2.50 11.57
C THR A 48 -15.34 -3.61 10.98
N GLY A 49 -14.24 -3.22 10.33
CA GLY A 49 -13.30 -4.14 9.72
C GLY A 49 -11.91 -3.51 9.61
N SER A 50 -10.90 -4.35 9.47
CA SER A 50 -9.54 -3.91 9.17
C SER A 50 -8.87 -4.95 8.30
N ARG A 51 -8.11 -4.48 7.33
CA ARG A 51 -7.36 -5.33 6.42
C ARG A 51 -6.01 -4.72 6.12
N ASP A 52 -5.12 -5.55 5.59
CA ASP A 52 -3.86 -5.05 5.08
C ASP A 52 -4.08 -4.08 3.93
N TYR A 53 -3.19 -3.10 3.86
CA TYR A 53 -3.14 -2.15 2.76
C TYR A 53 -2.99 -2.87 1.41
N GLY A 54 -3.68 -2.37 0.38
CA GLY A 54 -3.54 -2.85 -0.99
C GLY A 54 -4.35 -4.10 -1.35
N PHE A 55 -4.17 -4.56 -2.58
CA PHE A 55 -4.81 -5.72 -3.18
C PHE A 55 -4.06 -7.02 -2.85
N LEU A 56 -2.71 -7.00 -2.77
CA LEU A 56 -1.93 -8.23 -2.55
C LEU A 56 -2.08 -8.78 -1.13
N GLN A 57 -2.49 -7.96 -0.15
CA GLN A 57 -2.78 -8.35 1.24
C GLN A 57 -1.75 -9.33 1.82
N ALA A 58 -0.60 -8.83 2.28
CA ALA A 58 0.46 -9.67 2.85
C ALA A 58 0.66 -9.42 4.35
N GLU A 59 0.06 -10.30 5.17
CA GLU A 59 0.09 -10.18 6.62
C GLU A 59 1.52 -10.30 7.17
N GLY A 60 1.87 -9.42 8.09
CA GLY A 60 3.18 -9.41 8.76
C GLY A 60 4.34 -8.94 7.89
N MET A 61 4.11 -8.60 6.62
CA MET A 61 5.14 -8.04 5.74
C MET A 61 5.36 -6.55 6.00
N ILE A 62 6.61 -6.10 5.80
CA ILE A 62 6.94 -4.67 5.80
C ILE A 62 6.24 -4.01 4.60
N LYS A 63 5.64 -2.84 4.81
CA LYS A 63 4.92 -2.08 3.79
C LYS A 63 5.45 -0.65 3.76
N VAL A 64 6.02 -0.24 2.63
CA VAL A 64 6.71 1.05 2.51
C VAL A 64 6.40 1.74 1.18
N ASP A 65 6.62 3.04 1.13
CA ASP A 65 6.68 3.75 -0.15
C ASP A 65 7.82 3.19 -1.03
N TYR A 66 7.56 3.02 -2.32
CA TYR A 66 8.57 2.63 -3.31
C TYR A 66 9.76 3.58 -3.31
N ASP A 67 9.56 4.86 -3.03
CA ASP A 67 10.64 5.86 -2.98
C ASP A 67 11.65 5.61 -1.85
N LEU A 68 11.34 4.72 -0.90
CA LEU A 68 12.27 4.27 0.14
C LEU A 68 13.12 3.05 -0.26
N ILE A 69 12.87 2.48 -1.43
CA ILE A 69 13.55 1.29 -1.92
C ILE A 69 14.71 1.70 -2.82
N ASP A 70 15.92 1.31 -2.44
CA ASP A 70 17.11 1.51 -3.24
C ASP A 70 17.19 0.46 -4.34
N LYS A 71 17.32 0.93 -5.59
CA LYS A 71 17.54 0.07 -6.75
C LYS A 71 19.03 -0.25 -6.90
N GLY A 72 19.36 -1.54 -6.86
CA GLY A 72 20.71 -2.06 -7.04
C GLY A 72 21.18 -2.10 -8.49
N VAL A 73 22.25 -2.86 -8.72
CA VAL A 73 22.81 -3.10 -10.07
C VAL A 73 21.96 -4.14 -10.80
N PHE A 74 21.88 -4.01 -12.12
CA PHE A 74 21.23 -5.01 -12.97
C PHE A 74 22.02 -6.31 -12.93
N ASP A 75 21.34 -7.41 -12.61
CA ASP A 75 21.89 -8.74 -12.65
C ASP A 75 21.42 -9.43 -13.94
N TYR A 76 22.38 -9.81 -14.78
CA TYR A 76 22.12 -10.40 -16.09
C TYR A 76 21.67 -11.87 -16.02
N ASP A 77 21.98 -12.58 -14.92
CA ASP A 77 21.60 -13.99 -14.76
C ASP A 77 20.10 -14.11 -14.46
N ILE A 78 19.58 -13.22 -13.60
CA ILE A 78 18.15 -13.13 -13.30
C ILE A 78 17.39 -12.17 -14.23
N ASN A 79 18.11 -11.40 -15.06
CA ASN A 79 17.60 -10.37 -15.96
C ASN A 79 16.70 -9.33 -15.23
N ASP A 80 17.12 -8.91 -14.04
CA ASP A 80 16.39 -7.97 -13.19
C ASP A 80 17.32 -7.18 -12.26
N PHE A 81 16.77 -6.26 -11.48
CA PHE A 81 17.48 -5.53 -10.43
C PHE A 81 17.17 -6.10 -9.05
N TYR A 82 18.16 -6.06 -8.16
CA TYR A 82 17.92 -6.25 -6.73
C TYR A 82 17.48 -4.95 -6.07
N TYR A 83 16.54 -5.05 -5.14
CA TYR A 83 15.92 -3.95 -4.43
C TYR A 83 16.22 -4.06 -2.94
N PHE A 84 16.58 -2.93 -2.32
CA PHE A 84 17.06 -2.88 -0.95
C PHE A 84 16.25 -1.88 -0.12
N TYR A 85 16.01 -2.21 1.14
CA TYR A 85 15.46 -1.29 2.13
C TYR A 85 16.42 -1.25 3.31
N GLN A 86 16.91 -0.06 3.68
CA GLN A 86 17.89 0.11 4.75
C GLN A 86 19.11 -0.83 4.58
N THR A 87 19.71 -0.81 3.39
CA THR A 87 20.90 -1.60 2.98
C THR A 87 20.75 -3.13 3.02
N LYS A 88 19.54 -3.66 3.23
CA LYS A 88 19.25 -5.11 3.19
C LYS A 88 18.32 -5.45 2.03
N PRO A 89 18.42 -6.66 1.44
CA PRO A 89 17.47 -7.10 0.42
C PRO A 89 16.03 -6.97 0.95
N PHE A 90 15.19 -6.29 0.17
CA PHE A 90 13.83 -5.98 0.60
C PHE A 90 12.94 -7.23 0.51
N THR A 91 12.21 -7.51 1.59
CA THR A 91 11.12 -8.50 1.61
C THR A 91 9.89 -7.82 2.20
N GLY A 92 8.88 -7.61 1.37
CA GLY A 92 7.66 -6.91 1.76
C GLY A 92 6.88 -6.35 0.58
N LEU A 93 5.90 -5.48 0.87
CA LEU A 93 5.13 -4.75 -0.13
C LEU A 93 5.69 -3.33 -0.27
N CYS A 94 5.86 -2.86 -1.50
CA CYS A 94 6.08 -1.45 -1.76
C CYS A 94 5.01 -0.87 -2.68
N TYR A 95 4.72 0.40 -2.47
CA TYR A 95 3.63 1.11 -3.15
C TYR A 95 4.17 2.36 -3.79
N GLN A 96 3.86 2.55 -5.07
CA GLN A 96 4.17 3.79 -5.76
C GLN A 96 2.91 4.65 -5.83
N TYR A 97 3.06 5.94 -5.54
CA TYR A 97 1.95 6.89 -5.59
C TYR A 97 2.11 7.90 -6.71
N ARG A 98 0.99 8.39 -7.23
CA ARG A 98 0.92 9.60 -8.06
C ARG A 98 -0.30 10.40 -7.67
N SER A 99 -0.08 11.67 -7.32
CA SER A 99 -1.16 12.60 -6.94
C SER A 99 -2.06 12.09 -5.82
N GLY A 100 -1.52 11.34 -4.85
CA GLY A 100 -2.27 10.75 -3.74
C GLY A 100 -2.95 9.41 -4.04
N PHE A 101 -2.80 8.89 -5.26
CA PHE A 101 -3.36 7.59 -5.66
C PHE A 101 -2.27 6.53 -5.80
N VAL A 102 -2.56 5.31 -5.34
CA VAL A 102 -1.69 4.14 -5.59
C VAL A 102 -1.66 3.88 -7.08
N LEU A 103 -0.48 3.91 -7.67
CA LEU A 103 -0.22 3.63 -9.08
C LEU A 103 0.27 2.20 -9.27
N THR A 104 1.12 1.70 -8.37
CA THR A 104 1.51 0.29 -8.32
C THR A 104 1.62 -0.21 -6.90
N GLU A 105 1.36 -1.50 -6.74
CA GLU A 105 1.65 -2.30 -5.56
C GLU A 105 2.55 -3.45 -6.00
N GLN A 106 3.64 -3.70 -5.27
CA GLN A 106 4.64 -4.69 -5.66
C GLN A 106 5.03 -5.54 -4.47
N LEU A 107 5.03 -6.86 -4.65
CA LEU A 107 5.59 -7.80 -3.68
C LEU A 107 7.05 -8.06 -4.03
N CYS A 108 7.92 -7.75 -3.07
CA CYS A 108 9.34 -8.03 -3.13
C CYS A 108 9.68 -9.18 -2.18
N VAL A 109 10.45 -10.15 -2.64
CA VAL A 109 10.97 -11.26 -1.81
C VAL A 109 12.46 -11.39 -2.06
N GLY A 110 13.27 -11.26 -1.00
CA GLY A 110 14.73 -11.38 -1.12
C GLY A 110 15.36 -10.34 -2.04
N GLY A 111 14.74 -9.17 -2.18
CA GLY A 111 15.17 -8.10 -3.07
C GLY A 111 14.68 -8.22 -4.52
N LEU A 112 13.82 -9.17 -4.84
CA LEU A 112 13.26 -9.32 -6.19
C LEU A 112 11.76 -9.07 -6.20
N PHE A 113 11.29 -8.25 -7.14
CA PHE A 113 9.85 -8.10 -7.34
C PHE A 113 9.26 -9.35 -7.98
N VAL A 114 8.48 -10.10 -7.21
CA VAL A 114 7.83 -11.34 -7.64
C VAL A 114 6.40 -11.10 -8.11
N LYS A 115 5.73 -10.04 -7.64
CA LYS A 115 4.42 -9.62 -8.14
C LYS A 115 4.33 -8.11 -8.27
N THR A 116 3.60 -7.64 -9.27
CA THR A 116 3.29 -6.22 -9.47
C THR A 116 1.85 -6.09 -9.93
N ILE A 117 1.10 -5.24 -9.25
CA ILE A 117 -0.23 -4.80 -9.64
C ILE A 117 -0.14 -3.31 -9.96
N GLY A 118 -0.64 -2.92 -11.12
CA GLY A 118 -0.78 -1.51 -11.51
C GLY A 118 -2.24 -1.11 -11.50
N PHE A 119 -2.48 0.16 -11.18
CA PHE A 119 -3.81 0.76 -11.16
C PHE A 119 -3.87 1.96 -12.12
N ASP A 120 -5.04 2.19 -12.69
CA ASP A 120 -5.30 3.43 -13.42
C ASP A 120 -5.34 4.60 -12.42
N PRO A 121 -4.68 5.73 -12.71
CA PRO A 121 -4.65 6.90 -11.83
C PRO A 121 -5.93 7.74 -11.99
N ASP A 122 -7.10 7.10 -11.97
CA ASP A 122 -8.41 7.68 -12.22
C ASP A 122 -9.36 7.60 -11.02
N GLU A 123 -8.79 7.34 -9.83
CA GLU A 123 -9.49 7.20 -8.53
C GLU A 123 -10.39 5.96 -8.41
N THR A 124 -10.63 5.23 -9.50
CA THR A 124 -11.51 4.04 -9.49
C THR A 124 -10.85 2.85 -8.79
N GLY A 125 -9.52 2.82 -8.74
CA GLY A 125 -8.76 1.65 -8.32
C GLY A 125 -8.86 0.50 -9.32
N THR A 126 -9.15 0.80 -10.59
CA THR A 126 -9.17 -0.19 -11.68
C THR A 126 -7.77 -0.74 -11.89
N ILE A 127 -7.66 -2.07 -11.95
CA ILE A 127 -6.39 -2.75 -12.21
C ILE A 127 -6.05 -2.57 -13.69
N SER A 128 -4.93 -1.90 -13.96
CA SER A 128 -4.40 -1.65 -15.30
C SER A 128 -3.31 -2.65 -15.68
N LYS A 129 -2.66 -3.28 -14.69
CA LYS A 129 -1.58 -4.24 -14.91
C LYS A 129 -1.58 -5.32 -13.82
N TYR A 130 -1.27 -6.55 -14.22
CA TYR A 130 -0.88 -7.63 -13.32
C TYR A 130 0.33 -8.36 -13.92
N GLU A 131 1.40 -8.51 -13.14
CA GLU A 131 2.61 -9.22 -13.51
C GLU A 131 3.09 -10.09 -12.34
N GLU A 132 3.46 -11.33 -12.64
CA GLU A 132 4.03 -12.28 -11.68
C GLU A 132 5.28 -12.91 -12.29
N LYS A 133 6.38 -12.88 -11.53
CA LYS A 133 7.68 -13.42 -11.94
C LYS A 133 8.00 -14.66 -11.13
N HIS A 134 8.53 -15.65 -11.80
CA HIS A 134 9.04 -16.88 -11.19
C HIS A 134 10.55 -16.92 -11.40
N PHE A 135 11.29 -16.84 -10.30
CA PHE A 135 12.73 -17.02 -10.30
C PHE A 135 13.01 -18.50 -9.98
N GLY A 136 13.82 -19.16 -10.82
CA GLY A 136 14.14 -20.58 -10.75
C GLY A 136 15.37 -20.90 -9.90
#